data_AF-A0A2M6Y408-F1
#
_entry.id   AF-A0A2M6Y408-F1
#
_cell.length_a   1.000
_cell.length_b   1.000
_cell.length_c   1.000
_cell.angle_alpha   90.00
_cell.angle_beta   90.00
_cell.angle_gamma   90.00
#
_symmetry.space_group_name_H-M   'P 1'
#
loop_
_entity.id
_entity.type
_entity.pdbx_description
1 polymer ?
#
loop_
_entity_poly.entity_id
_entity_poly.type
_entity_poly.pdbx_seq_one_letter_code
_entity_poly.pdbx_strand_id
1 'polypeptide(L)'
;MEVGGMEYVVNLGFYYRFGRKFPKLPKAPEAPPAPEKTKTEAKAAAAAVPVSTAGVSVPAVPPQVSTAAPAAAKAAAAGDLLKMLKSKGWKERREAAFKLGRLKYAAAVGPLTKLLGDENDGVRGVSALALGRIGDVRALLPLMLALSDDSDYVRASAASSLGQLKDKRALRDLEEAAKEKSKKVRKAAEEAIKQINAPPREKK
;
A
#
# COMPACT_ATOMS: atom_id res chain seq x y z
N MET A 1 -41.77 14.13 18.72
CA MET A 1 -40.46 14.68 18.35
C MET A 1 -39.43 13.87 19.12
N GLU A 2 -38.72 12.97 18.45
CA GLU A 2 -37.44 12.45 18.91
C GLU A 2 -36.78 11.80 17.69
N VAL A 3 -35.77 12.49 17.16
CA VAL A 3 -34.91 12.08 16.06
C VAL A 3 -33.61 11.61 16.67
N GLY A 4 -33.16 10.39 16.37
CA GLY A 4 -31.89 9.92 16.92
C GLY A 4 -31.55 8.47 16.62
N GLY A 5 -31.46 8.10 15.35
CA GLY A 5 -31.02 6.76 14.94
C GLY A 5 -30.41 6.79 13.54
N MET A 6 -29.36 7.60 13.32
CA MET A 6 -28.57 7.53 12.10
C MET A 6 -27.54 6.41 12.24
N GLU A 7 -27.89 5.25 11.69
CA GLU A 7 -26.95 4.18 11.41
C GLU A 7 -25.81 4.71 10.54
N TYR A 8 -24.60 4.76 11.09
CA TYR A 8 -23.36 5.01 10.35
C TYR A 8 -22.98 3.75 9.57
N VAL A 9 -23.78 3.40 8.55
CA VAL A 9 -23.32 2.53 7.46
C VAL A 9 -22.61 3.44 6.48
N VAL A 10 -21.28 3.51 6.58
CA VAL A 10 -20.43 4.27 5.66
C VAL A 10 -20.51 3.61 4.28
N ASN A 11 -21.48 4.04 3.49
CA ASN A 11 -21.73 3.56 2.15
C ASN A 11 -20.65 4.13 1.21
N LEU A 12 -19.56 3.36 1.04
CA LEU A 12 -18.38 3.70 0.22
C LEU A 12 -18.67 3.85 -1.28
N GLY A 13 -19.93 3.67 -1.72
CA GLY A 13 -20.35 3.73 -3.11
C GLY A 13 -20.68 5.12 -3.68
N PHE A 14 -20.67 6.19 -2.87
CA PHE A 14 -21.19 7.50 -3.33
C PHE A 14 -20.14 8.48 -3.88
N TYR A 15 -18.83 8.21 -3.73
CA TYR A 15 -17.78 9.16 -4.14
C TYR A 15 -17.42 9.14 -5.64
N TYR A 16 -18.07 8.32 -6.46
CA TYR A 16 -17.65 8.04 -7.85
C TYR A 16 -18.42 8.79 -8.95
N ARG A 17 -19.21 9.84 -8.67
CA ARG A 17 -20.11 10.43 -9.70
C ARG A 17 -19.85 11.88 -10.11
N PHE A 18 -19.05 12.66 -9.41
CA PHE A 18 -18.88 14.08 -9.77
C PHE A 18 -17.43 14.52 -9.55
N GLY A 19 -16.73 14.85 -10.64
CA GLY A 19 -15.38 15.41 -10.68
C GLY A 19 -15.23 16.77 -9.98
N ARG A 20 -15.55 16.82 -8.69
CA ARG A 20 -15.22 17.92 -7.80
C ARG A 20 -13.85 17.63 -7.21
N LYS A 21 -12.90 18.53 -7.51
CA LYS A 21 -11.59 18.62 -6.85
C LYS A 21 -11.77 18.42 -5.36
N PHE A 22 -11.12 17.42 -4.79
CA PHE A 22 -11.07 17.30 -3.34
C PHE A 22 -10.30 18.51 -2.77
N PRO A 23 -10.87 19.25 -1.80
CA PRO A 23 -10.08 20.21 -1.07
C PRO A 23 -8.95 19.46 -0.35
N LYS A 24 -7.76 20.05 -0.31
CA LYS A 24 -6.61 19.53 0.45
C LYS A 24 -7.10 19.08 1.82
N LEU A 25 -6.81 17.82 2.19
CA LEU A 25 -7.13 17.29 3.52
C LEU A 25 -6.69 18.33 4.56
N PRO A 26 -7.58 18.78 5.47
CA PRO A 26 -7.17 19.66 6.55
C PRO A 26 -6.06 18.96 7.33
N LYS A 27 -5.00 19.69 7.71
CA LYS A 27 -3.94 19.19 8.58
C LYS A 27 -4.60 18.49 9.76
N ALA A 28 -4.21 17.23 10.01
CA ALA A 28 -4.68 16.49 11.17
C ALA A 28 -4.47 17.36 12.42
N PRO A 29 -5.48 17.49 13.31
CA PRO A 29 -5.23 18.13 14.60
C PRO A 29 -4.09 17.38 15.29
N GLU A 30 -3.16 18.14 15.86
CA GLU A 30 -2.08 17.62 16.69
C GLU A 30 -2.63 16.57 17.65
N ALA A 31 -2.04 15.37 17.62
CA ALA A 31 -2.39 14.32 18.56
C ALA A 31 -2.19 14.85 19.98
N PRO A 32 -3.18 14.74 20.89
CA PRO A 32 -2.98 15.11 22.28
C PRO A 32 -1.85 14.27 22.87
N PRO A 33 -1.01 14.83 23.76
CA PRO A 33 0.09 14.11 24.37
C PRO A 33 -0.43 12.88 25.11
N ALA A 34 0.28 11.75 24.93
CA ALA A 34 -0.04 10.47 25.54
C ALA A 34 -0.13 10.60 27.08
N PRO A 35 -1.14 10.01 27.74
CA PRO A 35 -1.15 9.94 29.19
C PRO A 35 -0.08 8.93 29.65
N GLU A 36 0.96 9.44 30.30
CA GLU A 36 1.73 8.69 31.29
C GLU A 36 0.83 8.26 32.47
N LYS A 37 1.28 7.20 33.16
CA LYS A 37 0.85 6.60 34.44
C LYS A 37 0.28 5.19 34.23
N THR A 38 0.58 4.16 35.03
CA THR A 38 1.36 3.99 36.27
C THR A 38 1.42 2.48 36.55
N LYS A 39 2.50 2.07 37.20
CA LYS A 39 2.71 0.75 37.81
C LYS A 39 1.77 0.53 39.01
N THR A 40 0.88 -0.47 38.95
CA THR A 40 0.26 -1.17 40.11
C THR A 40 -0.53 -2.38 39.59
N GLU A 41 0.00 -3.59 39.80
CA GLU A 41 -0.49 -4.58 40.78
C GLU A 41 -1.88 -5.19 40.48
N ALA A 42 -1.88 -6.48 40.10
CA ALA A 42 -2.98 -7.39 40.41
C ALA A 42 -2.40 -8.77 40.71
N LYS A 43 -2.73 -9.23 41.92
CA LYS A 43 -2.29 -10.40 42.66
C LYS A 43 -3.38 -11.48 42.60
N ALA A 44 -2.94 -12.75 42.72
CA ALA A 44 -3.73 -13.96 43.01
C ALA A 44 -4.59 -14.49 41.82
N ALA A 45 -4.78 -15.79 41.61
CA ALA A 45 -4.78 -16.89 42.57
C ALA A 45 -4.25 -18.22 41.97
N ALA A 46 -3.77 -19.06 42.88
CA ALA A 46 -3.31 -20.42 42.66
C ALA A 46 -4.48 -21.41 42.54
N ALA A 47 -4.29 -22.47 41.75
CA ALA A 47 -4.85 -23.80 42.02
C ALA A 47 -3.97 -24.84 41.31
N ALA A 48 -3.28 -25.64 42.13
CA ALA A 48 -2.48 -26.78 41.72
C ALA A 48 -3.36 -28.04 41.65
N VAL A 49 -3.08 -28.93 40.69
CA VAL A 49 -3.42 -30.36 40.74
C VAL A 49 -2.27 -31.14 40.07
N PRO A 50 -1.87 -32.32 40.57
CA PRO A 50 -0.48 -32.78 40.49
C PRO A 50 -0.20 -33.94 39.51
N VAL A 51 1.10 -34.09 39.22
CA VAL A 51 1.90 -35.24 38.74
C VAL A 51 1.24 -36.39 37.97
N SER A 52 1.77 -36.69 36.78
CA SER A 52 2.14 -38.07 36.44
C SER A 52 3.19 -38.13 35.33
N THR A 53 4.04 -39.13 35.50
CA THR A 53 5.27 -39.52 34.82
C THR A 53 5.10 -39.94 33.35
N ALA A 54 6.08 -39.61 32.51
CA ALA A 54 6.78 -40.57 31.65
C ALA A 54 7.81 -39.84 30.78
N GLY A 55 9.06 -40.29 30.86
CA GLY A 55 10.12 -39.84 29.98
C GLY A 55 9.82 -40.21 28.54
N VAL A 56 9.99 -39.26 27.63
CA VAL A 56 10.25 -39.56 26.23
C VAL A 56 11.50 -38.79 25.82
N SER A 57 12.52 -39.60 25.54
CA SER A 57 13.78 -39.28 24.90
C SER A 57 13.60 -38.26 23.77
N VAL A 58 14.28 -37.12 23.90
CA VAL A 58 14.48 -36.14 22.83
C VAL A 58 15.55 -36.69 21.87
N PRO A 59 15.28 -36.95 20.58
CA PRO A 59 16.34 -36.96 19.59
C PRO A 59 16.62 -35.52 19.15
N ALA A 60 17.89 -35.13 19.26
CA ALA A 60 18.45 -33.91 18.74
C ALA A 60 18.12 -33.76 17.25
N VAL A 61 17.28 -32.79 16.92
CA VAL A 61 17.12 -32.29 15.57
C VAL A 61 18.37 -31.43 15.28
N PRO A 62 19.18 -31.75 14.25
CA PRO A 62 20.31 -30.90 13.90
C PRO A 62 19.80 -29.51 13.47
N PRO A 63 20.51 -28.41 13.80
CA PRO A 63 20.12 -27.08 13.35
C PRO A 63 20.13 -27.06 11.83
N GLN A 64 18.94 -27.01 11.23
CA GLN A 64 18.79 -26.75 9.81
C GLN A 64 19.37 -25.37 9.55
N VAL A 65 20.53 -25.34 8.90
CA VAL A 65 21.25 -24.14 8.50
C VAL A 65 20.37 -23.42 7.48
N SER A 66 19.52 -22.54 7.99
CA SER A 66 18.58 -21.74 7.23
C SER A 66 19.36 -20.77 6.33
N THR A 67 19.36 -21.05 5.03
CA THR A 67 19.91 -20.20 3.97
C THR A 67 19.04 -18.95 3.74
N ALA A 68 18.63 -18.26 4.81
CA ALA A 68 17.80 -17.04 4.77
C ALA A 68 18.59 -15.74 4.43
N ALA A 69 19.83 -15.85 3.96
CA ALA A 69 20.70 -14.72 3.66
C ALA A 69 20.15 -13.72 2.61
N PRO A 70 19.45 -14.11 1.51
CA PRO A 70 19.00 -13.12 0.52
C PRO A 70 17.73 -12.36 0.92
N ALA A 71 16.86 -12.94 1.76
CA ALA A 71 15.63 -12.28 2.22
C ALA A 71 15.91 -11.27 3.35
N ALA A 72 16.83 -11.60 4.27
CA ALA A 72 17.21 -10.74 5.37
C ALA A 72 17.95 -9.47 4.89
N ALA A 73 18.86 -9.59 3.90
CA ALA A 73 19.55 -8.43 3.32
C ALA A 73 18.57 -7.47 2.60
N LYS A 74 17.59 -8.03 1.88
CA LYS A 74 16.51 -7.26 1.24
C LYS A 74 15.62 -6.55 2.27
N ALA A 75 15.32 -7.21 3.39
CA ALA A 75 14.53 -6.62 4.47
C ALA A 75 15.29 -5.51 5.22
N ALA A 76 16.58 -5.69 5.48
CA ALA A 76 17.43 -4.68 6.13
C ALA A 76 17.57 -3.43 5.25
N ALA A 77 17.92 -3.59 3.97
CA ALA A 77 17.99 -2.49 3.02
C ALA A 77 16.62 -1.80 2.82
N ALA A 78 15.53 -2.57 2.83
CA ALA A 78 14.18 -2.01 2.76
C ALA A 78 13.81 -1.22 4.02
N GLY A 79 14.32 -1.61 5.20
CA GLY A 79 14.08 -0.90 6.46
C GLY A 79 14.56 0.55 6.44
N ASP A 80 15.76 0.80 5.92
CA ASP A 80 16.29 2.16 5.81
C ASP A 80 15.58 2.97 4.72
N LEU A 81 15.23 2.34 3.59
CA LEU A 81 14.42 2.97 2.56
C LEU A 81 13.03 3.38 3.08
N LEU A 82 12.41 2.57 3.95
CA LEU A 82 11.14 2.93 4.59
C LEU A 82 11.25 4.16 5.50
N LYS A 83 12.38 4.36 6.18
CA LYS A 83 12.63 5.58 6.96
C LYS A 83 12.78 6.79 6.03
N MET A 84 13.51 6.61 4.92
CA MET A 84 13.76 7.65 3.91
C MET A 84 12.49 8.12 3.17
N LEU A 85 11.42 7.31 3.15
CA LEU A 85 10.09 7.75 2.69
C LEU A 85 9.49 8.88 3.53
N LYS A 86 9.96 9.08 4.77
CA LYS A 86 9.50 10.14 5.67
C LYS A 86 10.44 11.35 5.70
N SER A 87 11.50 11.35 4.89
CA SER A 87 12.45 12.45 4.80
C SER A 87 11.78 13.77 4.37
N LYS A 88 12.32 14.89 4.84
CA LYS A 88 11.88 16.24 4.43
C LYS A 88 12.12 16.51 2.94
N GLY A 89 13.20 15.96 2.38
CA GLY A 89 13.56 16.11 0.97
C GLY A 89 12.71 15.25 0.03
N TRP A 90 12.01 15.87 -0.93
CA TRP A 90 11.22 15.16 -1.93
C TRP A 90 12.06 14.22 -2.81
N LYS A 91 13.33 14.59 -3.09
CA LYS A 91 14.26 13.75 -3.86
C LYS A 91 14.53 12.42 -3.16
N GLU A 92 14.76 12.47 -1.85
CA GLU A 92 15.00 11.28 -1.02
C GLU A 92 13.77 10.38 -0.99
N ARG A 93 12.57 10.95 -0.75
CA ARG A 93 11.32 10.19 -0.76
C ARG A 93 11.08 9.51 -2.11
N ARG A 94 11.31 10.24 -3.20
CA ARG A 94 11.18 9.72 -4.58
C ARG A 94 12.16 8.57 -4.82
N GLU A 95 13.42 8.73 -4.45
CA GLU A 95 14.44 7.71 -4.63
C GLU A 95 14.15 6.45 -3.80
N ALA A 96 13.71 6.62 -2.56
CA ALA A 96 13.32 5.52 -1.70
C ALA A 96 12.13 4.75 -2.30
N ALA A 97 11.10 5.45 -2.78
CA ALA A 97 9.95 4.83 -3.43
C ALA A 97 10.37 4.05 -4.69
N PHE A 98 11.25 4.62 -5.52
CA PHE A 98 11.78 3.95 -6.70
C PHE A 98 12.53 2.65 -6.34
N LYS A 99 13.43 2.71 -5.36
CA LYS A 99 14.22 1.55 -4.91
C LYS A 99 13.31 0.45 -4.34
N LEU A 100 12.33 0.80 -3.50
CA LEU A 100 11.37 -0.16 -2.94
C LEU A 100 10.52 -0.86 -4.02
N GLY A 101 10.11 -0.12 -5.05
CA GLY A 101 9.43 -0.68 -6.22
C GLY A 101 10.31 -1.64 -7.01
N ARG A 102 11.59 -1.31 -7.23
CA ARG A 102 12.57 -2.22 -7.89
C ARG A 102 12.80 -3.49 -7.08
N LEU A 103 12.84 -3.36 -5.76
CA LEU A 103 12.95 -4.50 -4.86
C LEU A 103 11.67 -5.33 -4.83
N LYS A 104 10.51 -4.83 -5.29
CA LYS A 104 9.20 -5.48 -5.13
C LYS A 104 8.93 -5.84 -3.67
N TYR A 105 9.20 -4.90 -2.75
CA TYR A 105 9.03 -5.14 -1.32
C TYR A 105 7.56 -4.97 -0.91
N ALA A 106 6.83 -6.08 -0.74
CA ALA A 106 5.39 -6.06 -0.47
C ALA A 106 4.99 -5.31 0.81
N ALA A 107 5.85 -5.26 1.83
CA ALA A 107 5.57 -4.48 3.04
C ALA A 107 5.65 -2.95 2.81
N ALA A 108 6.21 -2.48 1.70
CA ALA A 108 6.21 -1.07 1.34
C ALA A 108 4.87 -0.58 0.76
N VAL A 109 3.90 -1.46 0.48
CA VAL A 109 2.62 -1.06 -0.13
C VAL A 109 1.92 0.02 0.70
N GLY A 110 1.74 -0.19 2.01
CA GLY A 110 1.10 0.79 2.89
C GLY A 110 1.83 2.15 2.91
N PRO A 111 3.15 2.20 3.17
CA PRO A 111 3.94 3.43 3.09
C PRO A 111 3.89 4.13 1.72
N LEU A 112 3.97 3.38 0.62
CA LEU A 112 3.89 3.93 -0.74
C LEU A 112 2.48 4.46 -1.05
N THR A 113 1.43 3.78 -0.60
CA THR A 113 0.05 4.28 -0.72
C THR A 113 -0.10 5.65 -0.05
N LYS A 114 0.54 5.89 1.10
CA LYS A 114 0.53 7.22 1.74
C LYS A 114 1.23 8.29 0.89
N LEU A 115 2.30 7.93 0.18
CA LEU A 115 3.02 8.84 -0.72
C LEU A 115 2.26 9.19 -2.00
N LEU A 116 1.14 8.53 -2.30
CA LEU A 116 0.22 9.01 -3.34
C LEU A 116 -0.45 10.34 -2.96
N GLY A 117 -0.37 10.76 -1.70
CA GLY A 117 -0.82 12.09 -1.24
C GLY A 117 0.30 13.11 -1.07
N ASP A 118 1.53 12.84 -1.54
CA ASP A 118 2.67 13.72 -1.36
C ASP A 118 2.49 15.07 -2.08
N GLU A 119 3.03 16.15 -1.52
CA GLU A 119 2.99 17.49 -2.11
C GLU A 119 3.68 17.54 -3.48
N ASN A 120 4.74 16.74 -3.67
CA ASN A 120 5.49 16.66 -4.90
C ASN A 120 4.91 15.60 -5.85
N ASP A 121 4.52 16.02 -7.04
CA ASP A 121 3.95 15.14 -8.07
C ASP A 121 4.94 14.09 -8.59
N GLY A 122 6.23 14.41 -8.63
CA GLY A 122 7.30 13.46 -8.92
C GLY A 122 7.38 12.32 -7.91
N VAL A 123 7.15 12.60 -6.62
CA VAL A 123 7.07 11.57 -5.57
C VAL A 123 5.80 10.74 -5.74
N ARG A 124 4.64 11.38 -5.94
CA ARG A 124 3.36 10.68 -6.16
C ARG A 124 3.42 9.71 -7.34
N GLY A 125 3.93 10.18 -8.48
CA GLY A 125 4.01 9.37 -9.71
C GLY A 125 4.99 8.20 -9.57
N VAL A 126 6.15 8.41 -8.93
CA VAL A 126 7.08 7.31 -8.65
C VAL A 126 6.48 6.31 -7.65
N SER A 127 5.72 6.78 -6.66
CA SER A 127 5.01 5.89 -5.74
C SER A 127 3.99 5.02 -6.46
N ALA A 128 3.20 5.60 -7.38
CA ALA A 128 2.27 4.85 -8.22
C ALA A 128 3.00 3.75 -9.02
N LEU A 129 4.09 4.10 -9.72
CA LEU A 129 4.91 3.12 -10.45
C LEU A 129 5.49 2.03 -9.55
N ALA A 130 5.93 2.39 -8.34
CA ALA A 130 6.48 1.43 -7.39
C ALA A 130 5.41 0.42 -6.94
N LEU A 131 4.18 0.88 -6.68
CA LEU A 131 3.05 0.03 -6.34
C LEU A 131 2.70 -0.95 -7.48
N GLY A 132 2.66 -0.49 -8.73
CA GLY A 132 2.46 -1.36 -9.89
C GLY A 132 3.53 -2.44 -10.02
N ARG A 133 4.81 -2.07 -9.81
CA ARG A 133 5.94 -3.01 -9.88
C ARG A 133 5.91 -4.07 -8.77
N ILE A 134 5.45 -3.69 -7.58
CA ILE A 134 5.27 -4.62 -6.46
C ILE A 134 4.21 -5.67 -6.84
N GLY A 135 3.14 -5.25 -7.52
CA GLY A 135 2.13 -6.17 -8.04
C GLY A 135 1.11 -6.63 -6.98
N ASP A 136 1.01 -5.93 -5.85
CA ASP A 136 0.10 -6.29 -4.76
C ASP A 136 -1.30 -5.72 -5.01
N VAL A 137 -2.33 -6.56 -4.92
CA VAL A 137 -3.73 -6.20 -5.16
C VAL A 137 -4.23 -5.10 -4.21
N ARG A 138 -3.62 -4.95 -3.03
CA ARG A 138 -3.96 -3.87 -2.08
C ARG A 138 -3.69 -2.48 -2.67
N ALA A 139 -2.85 -2.38 -3.70
CA ALA A 139 -2.58 -1.14 -4.40
C ALA A 139 -3.66 -0.75 -5.43
N LEU A 140 -4.60 -1.64 -5.74
CA LEU A 140 -5.58 -1.42 -6.80
C LEU A 140 -6.43 -0.16 -6.58
N LEU A 141 -7.14 -0.08 -5.45
CA LEU A 141 -8.02 1.06 -5.16
C LEU A 141 -7.25 2.39 -5.03
N PRO A 142 -6.09 2.44 -4.33
CA PRO A 142 -5.26 3.66 -4.33
C PRO A 142 -4.80 4.10 -5.72
N LEU A 143 -4.45 3.17 -6.60
CA LEU A 143 -4.05 3.49 -7.97
C LEU A 143 -5.22 3.95 -8.83
N MET A 144 -6.42 3.38 -8.66
CA MET A 144 -7.65 3.87 -9.30
C MET A 144 -7.94 5.32 -8.89
N LEU A 145 -7.78 5.65 -7.61
CA LEU A 145 -7.93 7.04 -7.14
C LEU A 145 -6.89 7.98 -7.75
N ALA A 146 -5.65 7.52 -7.92
CA ALA A 146 -4.58 8.30 -8.54
C ALA A 146 -4.79 8.58 -10.05
N LEU A 147 -5.75 7.94 -10.70
CA LEU A 147 -6.20 8.31 -12.05
C LEU A 147 -6.93 9.65 -12.08
N SER A 148 -7.28 10.25 -10.94
CA SER A 148 -7.88 11.58 -10.87
C SER A 148 -6.92 12.66 -10.33
N ASP A 149 -5.62 12.38 -10.28
CA ASP A 149 -4.61 13.34 -9.81
C ASP A 149 -4.51 14.57 -10.74
N ASP A 150 -4.22 15.74 -10.18
CA ASP A 150 -4.04 16.98 -10.94
C ASP A 150 -2.88 16.88 -11.95
N SER A 151 -1.84 16.09 -11.66
CA SER A 151 -0.67 15.92 -12.52
C SER A 151 -0.86 14.79 -13.52
N ASP A 152 -0.76 15.13 -14.81
CA ASP A 152 -0.75 14.17 -15.92
C ASP A 152 0.31 13.07 -15.76
N TYR A 153 1.44 13.40 -15.11
CA TYR A 153 2.50 12.42 -14.85
C TYR A 153 2.03 11.34 -13.86
N VAL A 154 1.32 11.76 -12.81
CA VAL A 154 0.78 10.85 -11.79
C VAL A 154 -0.33 10.00 -12.38
N ARG A 155 -1.28 10.60 -13.13
CA ARG A 155 -2.35 9.86 -13.80
C ARG A 155 -1.82 8.82 -14.78
N ALA A 156 -0.83 9.17 -15.62
CA ALA A 156 -0.21 8.23 -16.54
C ALA A 156 0.54 7.11 -15.80
N SER A 157 1.21 7.43 -14.69
CA SER A 157 1.90 6.45 -13.84
C SER A 157 0.92 5.48 -13.18
N ALA A 158 -0.23 5.98 -12.71
CA ALA A 158 -1.30 5.17 -12.16
C ALA A 158 -1.91 4.22 -13.21
N ALA A 159 -2.24 4.75 -14.40
CA ALA A 159 -2.76 3.94 -15.51
C ALA A 159 -1.81 2.79 -15.88
N SER A 160 -0.53 3.10 -16.06
CA SER A 160 0.50 2.08 -16.36
C SER A 160 0.60 1.02 -15.25
N SER A 161 0.49 1.43 -13.99
CA SER A 161 0.58 0.54 -12.83
C SER A 161 -0.63 -0.37 -12.69
N LEU A 162 -1.84 0.12 -13.01
CA LEU A 162 -3.05 -0.69 -13.09
C LEU A 162 -2.96 -1.75 -14.19
N GLY A 163 -2.35 -1.41 -15.32
CA GLY A 163 -2.02 -2.38 -16.38
C GLY A 163 -1.10 -3.51 -15.90
N GLN A 164 -0.13 -3.20 -15.03
CA GLN A 164 0.78 -4.18 -14.44
C GLN A 164 0.08 -5.11 -13.44
N LEU A 165 -0.91 -4.59 -12.68
CA LEU A 165 -1.73 -5.41 -11.78
C LEU A 165 -2.63 -6.40 -12.54
N LYS A 166 -2.97 -6.08 -13.80
CA LYS A 166 -3.83 -6.91 -14.65
C LYS A 166 -5.21 -7.23 -14.06
N ASP A 167 -5.70 -6.36 -13.17
CA ASP A 167 -7.00 -6.54 -12.54
C ASP A 167 -8.10 -5.89 -13.39
N LYS A 168 -9.07 -6.72 -13.82
CA LYS A 168 -10.19 -6.27 -14.67
C LYS A 168 -11.08 -5.22 -14.01
N ARG A 169 -11.07 -5.11 -12.68
CA ARG A 169 -11.84 -4.08 -11.95
C ARG A 169 -11.43 -2.65 -12.33
N ALA A 170 -10.19 -2.46 -12.82
CA ALA A 170 -9.70 -1.15 -13.26
C ALA A 170 -10.11 -0.78 -14.69
N LEU A 171 -10.73 -1.68 -15.48
CA LEU A 171 -11.00 -1.43 -16.90
C LEU A 171 -11.88 -0.21 -17.14
N ARG A 172 -12.95 -0.04 -16.35
CA ARG A 172 -13.88 1.10 -16.53
C ARG A 172 -13.17 2.44 -16.34
N ASP A 173 -12.37 2.56 -15.29
CA ASP A 173 -11.63 3.80 -15.00
C ASP A 173 -10.53 4.06 -16.04
N LEU A 174 -9.88 2.99 -16.54
CA LEU A 174 -8.91 3.10 -17.62
C LEU A 174 -9.56 3.51 -18.95
N GLU A 175 -10.77 3.05 -19.26
CA GLU A 175 -11.52 3.47 -20.45
C GLU A 175 -11.87 4.97 -20.40
N GLU A 176 -12.16 5.49 -19.21
CA GLU A 176 -12.34 6.92 -19.01
C GLU A 176 -11.02 7.69 -19.16
N ALA A 177 -9.94 7.21 -18.55
CA ALA A 177 -8.60 7.79 -18.69
C ALA A 177 -8.08 7.77 -20.14
N ALA A 178 -8.50 6.80 -20.95
CA ALA A 178 -8.19 6.71 -22.37
C ALA A 178 -8.86 7.81 -23.22
N LYS A 179 -9.89 8.49 -22.69
CA LYS A 179 -10.59 9.60 -23.36
C LYS A 179 -10.05 10.97 -22.96
N GLU A 180 -9.09 11.05 -22.03
CA GLU A 180 -8.55 12.32 -21.54
C GLU A 180 -7.87 13.18 -22.63
N LYS A 181 -7.74 14.48 -22.36
CA LYS A 181 -7.00 15.40 -23.23
C LYS A 181 -5.50 15.08 -23.29
N SER A 182 -4.92 14.59 -22.20
CA SER A 182 -3.49 14.33 -22.10
C SER A 182 -3.07 13.11 -22.91
N LYS A 183 -2.23 13.32 -23.93
CA LYS A 183 -1.69 12.24 -24.77
C LYS A 183 -0.94 11.18 -23.96
N LYS A 184 -0.27 11.58 -22.87
CA LYS A 184 0.49 10.66 -22.01
C LYS A 184 -0.44 9.71 -21.26
N VAL A 185 -1.49 10.26 -20.67
CA VAL A 185 -2.49 9.50 -19.91
C VAL A 185 -3.25 8.55 -20.84
N ARG A 186 -3.72 9.05 -22.00
CA ARG A 186 -4.40 8.20 -22.99
C ARG A 186 -3.59 6.99 -23.42
N LYS A 187 -2.33 7.21 -23.82
CA LYS A 187 -1.44 6.11 -24.25
C LYS A 187 -1.21 5.10 -23.14
N ALA A 188 -0.97 5.58 -21.92
CA ALA A 188 -0.77 4.70 -20.77
C ALA A 188 -2.02 3.87 -20.45
N ALA A 189 -3.21 4.47 -20.54
CA ALA A 189 -4.48 3.79 -20.31
C ALA A 189 -4.81 2.76 -21.40
N GLU A 190 -4.65 3.13 -22.67
CA GLU A 190 -4.82 2.20 -23.80
C GLU A 190 -3.86 0.99 -23.69
N GLU A 191 -2.61 1.23 -23.32
CA GLU A 191 -1.65 0.15 -23.11
C GLU A 191 -2.02 -0.73 -21.91
N ALA A 192 -2.46 -0.12 -20.80
CA ALA A 192 -2.93 -0.85 -19.63
C ALA A 192 -4.14 -1.74 -19.95
N ILE A 193 -5.12 -1.24 -20.71
CA ILE A 193 -6.27 -2.00 -21.18
C ILE A 193 -5.81 -3.20 -22.03
N LYS A 194 -4.87 -2.99 -22.97
CA LYS A 194 -4.29 -4.07 -23.77
C LYS A 194 -3.60 -5.11 -22.89
N GLN A 195 -2.88 -4.70 -21.85
CA GLN A 195 -2.18 -5.61 -20.93
C GLN A 195 -3.15 -6.45 -20.07
N ILE A 196 -4.27 -5.86 -19.64
CA ILE A 196 -5.32 -6.55 -18.88
C ILE A 196 -6.08 -7.55 -19.77
N ASN A 197 -6.35 -7.17 -21.03
CA ASN A 197 -7.07 -8.02 -21.99
C ASN A 197 -6.18 -9.06 -22.68
N ALA A 198 -4.86 -8.91 -22.60
CA ALA A 198 -3.94 -9.89 -23.16
C ALA A 198 -4.15 -11.26 -22.48
N PRO A 199 -4.16 -12.36 -23.25
CA PRO A 199 -4.28 -13.70 -22.68
C PRO A 199 -3.14 -13.93 -21.68
N PRO A 200 -3.37 -14.75 -20.63
CA PRO A 200 -2.30 -15.13 -19.71
C PRO A 200 -1.15 -15.68 -20.54
N ARG A 201 0.05 -15.10 -20.38
CA ARG A 201 1.24 -15.60 -21.07
C ARG A 201 1.49 -17.01 -20.55
N GLU A 202 1.17 -18.01 -21.36
CA GLU A 202 1.57 -19.38 -21.13
C GLU A 202 3.10 -19.39 -21.03
N LYS A 203 3.60 -19.80 -19.87
CA LYS A 203 5.03 -20.03 -19.69
C LYS A 203 5.33 -21.35 -20.41
N LYS A 204 6.04 -21.27 -21.54
CA LYS A 204 6.66 -22.44 -22.16
C LYS A 204 7.70 -23.05 -21.23
#